data_AF-A0A943HRR7-F1
#
_entry.id   AF-A0A943HRR7-F1
#
_cell.length_a   1.000
_cell.length_b   1.000
_cell.length_c   1.000
_cell.angle_alpha   90.00
_cell.angle_beta   90.00
_cell.angle_gamma   90.00
#
_symmetry.space_group_name_H-M   'P 1'
#
loop_
_entity.id
_entity.type
_entity.pdbx_description
1 polymer ?
#
loop_
_entity_poly.entity_id
_entity_poly.type
_entity_poly.pdbx_seq_one_letter_code
_entity_poly.pdbx_strand_id
1 'polypeptide(L)'
;LFCYDCSWGKCMEGIEIKESPKEQIEKFVNAINEDYKRDTPFGAVFKSPICITLKIGRKNIVIDNKTAIANIAKFCADGLETVKSDQMNTSHVDLSDPHTESFSVFAYYFSQMIITALNYQEQVKEKRKKGANMSDKEKTLISHLLYFTGIVSNESVLVDYDYLKSLLKQYKDKDIRSLNAFYY
;
A
#
# COMPACT_ATOMS: atom_id res chain seq x y z
N LEU A 1 -2.88 -13.43 20.96
CA LEU A 1 -3.55 -14.33 20.01
C LEU A 1 -4.21 -13.52 18.91
N PHE A 2 -5.31 -12.78 19.17
CA PHE A 2 -6.01 -11.97 18.14
C PHE A 2 -5.11 -11.08 17.26
N CYS A 3 -4.22 -10.26 17.83
CA CYS A 3 -3.33 -9.41 17.02
C CYS A 3 -2.38 -10.22 16.13
N TYR A 4 -1.95 -11.39 16.57
CA TYR A 4 -1.10 -12.26 15.76
C TYR A 4 -1.90 -12.87 14.60
N ASP A 5 -3.05 -13.49 14.91
CA ASP A 5 -3.90 -14.14 13.90
C ASP A 5 -4.39 -13.14 12.86
N CYS A 6 -4.81 -11.95 13.30
CA CYS A 6 -5.24 -10.88 12.42
C CYS A 6 -4.09 -10.37 11.53
N SER A 7 -2.87 -10.25 12.08
CA SER A 7 -1.73 -9.84 11.28
C SER A 7 -1.26 -10.93 10.31
N TRP A 8 -1.31 -12.20 10.72
CA TRP A 8 -0.99 -13.35 9.86
C TRP A 8 -1.99 -13.47 8.71
N GLY A 9 -3.29 -13.50 9.01
CA GLY A 9 -4.33 -13.64 7.99
C GLY A 9 -4.40 -12.48 7.01
N LYS A 10 -3.85 -11.30 7.35
CA LYS A 10 -3.75 -10.16 6.42
C LYS A 10 -2.42 -10.14 5.66
N CYS A 11 -1.30 -10.47 6.30
CA CYS A 11 0.03 -10.32 5.70
C CYS A 11 0.55 -11.60 5.05
N MET A 12 0.32 -12.77 5.65
CA MET A 12 0.91 -14.03 5.20
C MET A 12 -0.06 -14.82 4.32
N GLU A 13 -1.35 -14.77 4.66
CA GLU A 13 -2.44 -15.46 3.94
C GLU A 13 -3.47 -14.45 3.40
N GLY A 14 -3.05 -13.21 3.17
CA GLY A 14 -3.95 -12.14 2.74
C GLY A 14 -4.55 -12.41 1.37
N ILE A 15 -5.78 -11.96 1.15
CA ILE A 15 -6.39 -11.99 -0.18
C ILE A 15 -6.08 -10.65 -0.86
N GLU A 16 -5.32 -10.66 -1.95
CA GLU A 16 -4.90 -9.43 -2.62
C GLU A 16 -6.11 -8.62 -3.12
N ILE A 17 -6.12 -7.33 -2.79
CA ILE A 17 -7.04 -6.36 -3.37
C ILE A 17 -6.28 -5.62 -4.47
N LYS A 18 -6.56 -5.98 -5.72
CA LYS A 18 -5.94 -5.33 -6.88
C LYS A 18 -6.49 -3.92 -7.06
N GLU A 19 -5.69 -3.06 -7.70
CA GLU A 19 -6.14 -1.71 -8.10
C GLU A 19 -7.48 -1.81 -8.82
N SER A 20 -8.45 -0.99 -8.40
CA SER A 20 -9.73 -0.85 -9.09
C SER A 20 -9.53 -0.33 -10.50
N PRO A 21 -10.49 -0.54 -11.43
CA PRO A 21 -10.40 0.03 -12.77
C PRO A 21 -10.15 1.54 -12.75
N LYS A 22 -10.80 2.27 -11.82
CA LYS A 22 -10.58 3.70 -11.61
C LYS A 22 -9.14 4.03 -11.23
N GLU A 23 -8.58 3.36 -10.22
CA GLU A 23 -7.20 3.62 -9.77
C GLU A 23 -6.18 3.38 -10.89
N GLN A 24 -6.37 2.33 -11.70
CA GLN A 24 -5.48 2.05 -12.83
C GLN A 24 -5.51 3.17 -13.88
N ILE A 25 -6.71 3.67 -14.19
CA ILE A 25 -6.90 4.76 -15.16
C ILE A 25 -6.35 6.09 -14.59
N GLU A 26 -6.59 6.39 -13.32
CA GLU A 26 -6.05 7.59 -12.65
C GLU A 26 -4.52 7.58 -12.67
N LYS A 27 -3.90 6.46 -12.31
CA LYS A 27 -2.44 6.29 -12.35
C LYS A 27 -1.89 6.48 -13.76
N PHE A 28 -2.57 5.93 -14.77
CA PHE A 28 -2.21 6.10 -16.18
C PHE A 28 -2.30 7.58 -16.61
N VAL A 29 -3.39 8.27 -16.29
CA VAL A 29 -3.59 9.70 -16.61
C VAL A 29 -2.54 10.56 -15.90
N ASN A 30 -2.29 10.32 -14.62
CA ASN A 30 -1.32 11.06 -13.81
C ASN A 30 0.09 10.91 -14.38
N ALA A 31 0.52 9.69 -14.73
CA ALA A 31 1.84 9.46 -15.32
C ALA A 31 2.05 10.25 -16.63
N ILE A 32 1.02 10.34 -17.48
CA ILE A 32 1.07 11.13 -18.71
C ILE A 32 1.13 12.63 -18.39
N ASN A 33 0.28 13.12 -17.48
CA ASN A 33 0.20 14.53 -17.11
C ASN A 33 1.46 15.04 -16.40
N GLU A 34 2.11 14.20 -15.59
CA GLU A 34 3.37 14.52 -14.93
C GLU A 34 4.50 14.76 -15.95
N ASP A 35 4.50 14.03 -17.07
CA ASP A 35 5.49 14.20 -18.13
C ASP A 35 5.07 15.26 -19.17
N TYR A 36 3.80 15.65 -19.23
CA TYR A 36 3.31 16.68 -20.14
C TYR A 36 3.95 18.05 -19.88
N LYS A 37 4.31 18.78 -20.94
CA LYS A 37 4.88 20.14 -20.86
C LYS A 37 3.89 21.21 -21.29
N ARG A 38 3.43 21.12 -22.55
CA ARG A 38 2.58 22.11 -23.22
C ARG A 38 2.11 21.62 -24.58
N ASP A 39 1.09 22.28 -25.10
CA ASP A 39 0.72 22.19 -26.52
C ASP A 39 1.50 23.18 -27.36
N THR A 40 1.66 22.83 -28.64
CA THR A 40 2.21 23.69 -29.69
C THR A 40 1.32 23.58 -30.93
N PRO A 41 1.47 24.48 -31.93
CA PRO A 41 0.76 24.34 -33.20
C PRO A 41 1.00 22.99 -33.92
N PHE A 42 2.07 22.28 -33.56
CA PHE A 42 2.45 20.99 -34.14
C PHE A 42 2.06 19.80 -33.26
N GLY A 43 1.39 20.03 -32.12
CA GLY A 43 0.93 18.98 -31.22
C GLY A 43 1.50 19.07 -29.80
N ALA A 44 1.20 18.03 -29.02
CA ALA A 44 1.58 17.92 -27.61
C ALA A 44 3.08 17.67 -27.43
N VAL A 45 3.67 18.30 -26.41
CA VAL A 45 5.09 18.15 -26.04
C VAL A 45 5.20 17.58 -24.64
N PHE A 46 6.10 16.59 -24.50
CA PHE A 46 6.39 15.84 -23.27
C PHE A 46 7.82 16.10 -22.79
N LYS A 47 8.10 15.85 -21.50
CA LYS A 47 9.43 15.98 -20.89
C LYS A 47 10.37 14.89 -21.41
N SER A 48 9.83 13.70 -21.62
CA SER A 48 10.56 12.50 -22.01
C SER A 48 10.00 11.91 -23.32
N PRO A 49 10.75 11.03 -24.01
CA PRO A 49 10.16 10.16 -25.03
C PRO A 49 9.04 9.29 -24.41
N ILE A 50 7.90 9.20 -25.08
CA ILE A 50 6.72 8.49 -24.57
C ILE A 50 6.05 7.68 -25.68
N CYS A 51 5.58 6.48 -25.36
CA CYS A 51 4.69 5.68 -26.20
C CYS A 51 3.77 4.82 -25.32
N ILE A 52 2.60 4.46 -25.83
CA ILE A 52 1.68 3.50 -25.21
C ILE A 52 1.77 2.20 -26.00
N THR A 53 1.96 1.06 -25.31
CA THR A 53 1.92 -0.26 -25.93
C THR A 53 0.76 -1.07 -25.38
N LEU A 54 -0.18 -1.46 -26.24
CA LEU A 54 -1.21 -2.43 -25.94
C LEU A 54 -0.77 -3.82 -26.40
N LYS A 55 -0.74 -4.78 -25.49
CA LYS A 55 -0.41 -6.18 -25.77
C LYS A 55 -1.67 -7.04 -25.73
N ILE A 56 -1.93 -7.75 -26.83
CA ILE A 56 -3.04 -8.70 -26.98
C ILE A 56 -2.45 -10.06 -27.36
N GLY A 57 -2.22 -10.92 -26.37
CA GLY A 57 -1.48 -12.17 -26.55
C GLY A 57 -0.07 -11.92 -27.07
N ARG A 58 0.19 -12.33 -28.32
CA ARG A 58 1.48 -12.09 -29.01
C ARG A 58 1.49 -10.81 -29.87
N LYS A 59 0.35 -10.17 -30.09
CA LYS A 59 0.22 -8.96 -30.91
C LYS A 59 0.48 -7.71 -30.06
N ASN A 60 1.25 -6.76 -30.58
CA ASN A 60 1.46 -5.45 -29.98
C ASN A 60 0.89 -4.36 -30.89
N ILE A 61 0.25 -3.36 -30.29
CA ILE A 61 -0.14 -2.09 -30.94
C ILE A 61 0.60 -0.99 -30.19
N VAL A 62 1.33 -0.14 -30.92
CA VAL A 62 2.10 0.97 -30.35
C VAL A 62 1.49 2.29 -30.80
N ILE A 63 1.25 3.18 -29.85
CA ILE A 63 0.84 4.58 -30.08
C ILE A 63 2.02 5.45 -29.64
N ASP A 64 2.69 6.07 -30.59
CA ASP A 64 3.86 6.95 -30.39
C ASP A 64 3.57 8.42 -30.78
N ASN A 65 2.39 8.69 -31.34
CA ASN A 65 1.93 10.05 -31.60
C ASN A 65 1.59 10.76 -30.28
N LYS A 66 2.40 11.76 -29.91
CA LYS A 66 2.27 12.52 -28.67
C LYS A 66 0.91 13.18 -28.49
N THR A 67 0.33 13.73 -29.56
CA THR A 67 -0.99 14.34 -29.52
C THR A 67 -2.07 13.30 -29.27
N ALA A 68 -1.97 12.11 -29.87
CA ALA A 68 -2.88 11.00 -29.58
C ALA A 68 -2.79 10.56 -28.11
N ILE A 69 -1.57 10.42 -27.58
CA ILE A 69 -1.33 10.08 -26.17
C ILE A 69 -1.97 11.11 -25.22
N ALA A 70 -1.76 12.40 -25.48
CA ALA A 70 -2.36 13.47 -24.68
C ALA A 70 -3.90 13.45 -24.73
N ASN A 71 -4.49 13.21 -25.90
CA ASN A 71 -5.95 13.11 -26.03
C ASN A 71 -6.50 11.86 -25.35
N ILE A 72 -5.81 10.72 -25.39
CA ILE A 72 -6.22 9.52 -24.65
C ILE A 72 -6.27 9.81 -23.15
N ALA A 73 -5.24 10.45 -22.58
CA ALA A 73 -5.24 10.84 -21.18
C ALA A 73 -6.41 11.78 -20.85
N LYS A 74 -6.68 12.76 -21.71
CA LYS A 74 -7.82 13.67 -21.57
C LYS A 74 -9.16 12.92 -21.58
N PHE A 75 -9.37 12.03 -22.56
CA PHE A 75 -10.61 11.25 -22.65
C PHE A 75 -10.81 10.35 -21.43
N CYS A 76 -9.73 9.78 -20.89
CA CYS A 76 -9.77 9.02 -19.66
C CYS A 76 -10.16 9.91 -18.47
N ALA A 77 -9.56 11.10 -18.32
CA ALA A 77 -9.89 12.04 -17.25
C ALA A 77 -11.37 12.49 -17.31
N ASP A 78 -11.84 12.92 -18.49
CA ASP A 78 -13.23 13.31 -18.70
C ASP A 78 -14.19 12.13 -18.44
N GLY A 79 -13.80 10.92 -18.86
CA GLY A 79 -14.54 9.69 -18.61
C GLY A 79 -14.67 9.35 -17.12
N LEU A 80 -13.62 9.55 -16.32
CA LEU A 80 -13.64 9.32 -14.88
C LEU A 80 -14.60 10.26 -14.14
N GLU A 81 -14.78 11.49 -14.63
CA GLU A 81 -15.73 12.45 -14.05
C GLU A 81 -17.19 12.18 -14.45
N THR A 82 -17.40 11.61 -15.63
CA THR A 82 -18.74 11.51 -16.26
C THR A 82 -19.38 10.12 -16.15
N VAL A 83 -18.59 9.05 -16.10
CA VAL A 83 -19.10 7.67 -16.03
C VAL A 83 -19.47 7.33 -14.58
N LYS A 84 -20.77 7.18 -14.33
CA LYS A 84 -21.30 6.64 -13.06
C LYS A 84 -21.48 5.13 -13.19
N SER A 85 -20.45 4.38 -12.81
CA SER A 85 -20.50 2.91 -12.75
C SER A 85 -19.91 2.43 -11.45
N ASP A 86 -20.67 1.67 -10.68
CA ASP A 86 -20.20 1.08 -9.42
C ASP A 86 -19.01 0.14 -9.67
N GLN A 87 -18.94 -0.47 -10.86
CA GLN A 87 -17.85 -1.36 -11.26
C GLN A 87 -16.50 -0.64 -11.39
N MET A 88 -16.49 0.67 -11.61
CA MET A 88 -15.24 1.44 -11.69
C MET A 88 -14.53 1.54 -10.34
N ASN A 89 -15.30 1.47 -9.24
CA ASN A 89 -14.79 1.58 -7.88
C ASN A 89 -14.59 0.21 -7.21
N THR A 90 -15.14 -0.87 -7.78
CA THR A 90 -14.94 -2.21 -7.23
C THR A 90 -13.54 -2.71 -7.57
N SER A 91 -12.69 -2.82 -6.56
CA SER A 91 -11.44 -3.54 -6.64
C SER A 91 -11.68 -5.00 -7.01
N HIS A 92 -10.79 -5.55 -7.84
CA HIS A 92 -10.81 -6.98 -8.14
C HIS A 92 -10.10 -7.75 -7.03
N VAL A 93 -10.79 -8.74 -6.49
CA VAL A 93 -10.24 -9.67 -5.49
C VAL A 93 -9.94 -10.98 -6.20
N ASP A 94 -8.69 -11.40 -6.16
CA ASP A 94 -8.29 -12.71 -6.68
C ASP A 94 -8.27 -13.70 -5.52
N LEU A 95 -9.36 -14.46 -5.37
CA LEU A 95 -9.48 -15.46 -4.30
C LEU A 95 -8.59 -16.69 -4.53
N SER A 96 -8.00 -16.82 -5.73
CA SER A 96 -7.20 -17.98 -6.11
C SER A 96 -5.70 -17.82 -5.87
N ASP A 97 -5.25 -16.60 -5.55
CA ASP A 97 -3.84 -16.27 -5.35
C ASP A 97 -3.64 -15.59 -3.98
N PRO A 98 -3.28 -16.34 -2.93
CA PRO A 98 -2.99 -15.76 -1.63
C PRO A 98 -1.74 -14.87 -1.72
N HIS A 99 -1.87 -13.63 -1.28
CA HIS A 99 -0.78 -12.67 -1.21
C HIS A 99 -0.02 -12.81 0.10
N THR A 100 1.29 -13.02 -0.03
CA THR A 100 2.22 -13.09 1.09
C THR A 100 3.17 -11.90 1.05
N GLU A 101 3.01 -11.01 2.02
CA GLU A 101 3.95 -9.93 2.34
C GLU A 101 5.25 -10.47 2.96
N SER A 102 6.30 -9.65 2.96
CA SER A 102 7.55 -10.00 3.65
C SER A 102 7.37 -10.10 5.17
N PHE A 103 8.20 -10.91 5.84
CA PHE A 103 8.23 -10.98 7.32
C PHE A 103 8.45 -9.62 8.00
N SER A 104 9.19 -8.70 7.36
CA SER A 104 9.34 -7.34 7.89
C SER A 104 8.03 -6.54 7.83
N VAL A 105 7.26 -6.67 6.75
CA VAL A 105 5.92 -6.04 6.66
C VAL A 105 4.96 -6.68 7.66
N PHE A 106 5.02 -8.00 7.84
CA PHE A 106 4.25 -8.70 8.87
C PHE A 106 4.62 -8.21 10.29
N ALA A 107 5.91 -8.11 10.61
CA ALA A 107 6.40 -7.56 11.88
C ALA A 107 5.91 -6.12 12.11
N TYR A 108 5.93 -5.29 11.06
CA TYR A 108 5.44 -3.93 11.12
C TYR A 108 3.93 -3.91 11.42
N TYR A 109 3.13 -4.68 10.68
CA TYR A 109 1.68 -4.71 10.85
C TYR A 109 1.27 -5.27 12.21
N PHE A 110 1.92 -6.34 12.67
CA PHE A 110 1.74 -6.86 14.02
C PHE A 110 2.05 -5.81 15.09
N SER A 111 3.14 -5.06 14.93
CA SER A 111 3.49 -3.95 15.82
C SER A 111 2.39 -2.89 15.83
N GLN A 112 1.87 -2.49 14.66
CA GLN A 112 0.77 -1.52 14.55
C GLN A 112 -0.51 -2.01 15.24
N MET A 113 -0.83 -3.31 15.13
CA MET A 113 -1.98 -3.91 15.82
C MET A 113 -1.85 -3.79 17.34
N ILE A 114 -0.68 -4.12 17.89
CA ILE A 114 -0.42 -3.98 19.33
C ILE A 114 -0.46 -2.51 19.76
N ILE A 115 0.17 -1.61 19.00
CA ILE A 115 0.15 -0.16 19.27
C ILE A 115 -1.27 0.36 19.30
N THR A 116 -2.10 -0.05 18.34
CA THR A 116 -3.50 0.33 18.24
C THR A 116 -4.28 -0.19 19.46
N ALA A 117 -4.11 -1.46 19.82
CA ALA A 117 -4.74 -2.04 21.00
C ALA A 117 -4.38 -1.29 22.29
N LEU A 118 -3.10 -0.96 22.49
CA LEU A 118 -2.62 -0.16 23.63
C LEU A 118 -3.20 1.27 23.59
N ASN A 119 -3.35 1.85 22.40
CA ASN A 119 -4.00 3.14 22.20
C ASN A 119 -5.52 3.10 22.43
N TYR A 120 -6.17 1.96 22.59
CA TYR A 120 -7.57 1.92 23.05
C TYR A 120 -7.68 1.91 24.58
N GLN A 121 -6.59 1.67 25.31
CA GLN A 121 -6.58 1.59 26.76
C GLN A 121 -6.19 2.94 27.39
N GLU A 122 -7.15 3.69 27.92
CA GLU A 122 -6.89 5.00 28.55
C GLU A 122 -5.87 4.92 29.69
N GLN A 123 -5.98 3.89 30.52
CA GLN A 123 -5.04 3.64 31.63
C GLN A 123 -3.58 3.48 31.19
N VAL A 124 -3.35 3.03 29.95
CA VAL A 124 -2.00 2.94 29.37
C VAL A 124 -1.54 4.32 28.90
N LYS A 125 -2.42 5.07 28.22
CA LYS A 125 -2.12 6.43 27.73
C LYS A 125 -1.79 7.38 28.86
N GLU A 126 -2.54 7.36 29.96
CA GLU A 126 -2.33 8.24 31.11
C GLU A 126 -0.96 8.08 31.76
N LYS A 127 -0.36 6.88 31.64
CA LYS A 127 0.98 6.58 32.17
C LYS A 127 2.12 7.06 31.26
N ARG A 128 1.82 7.55 30.07
CA ARG A 128 2.82 8.07 29.13
C ARG A 128 3.29 9.46 29.56
N LYS A 129 4.53 9.82 29.20
CA LYS A 129 5.01 11.19 29.34
C LYS A 129 4.14 12.12 28.49
N LYS A 130 3.84 13.32 28.98
CA LYS A 130 3.03 14.31 28.26
C LYS A 130 3.60 14.57 26.86
N GLY A 131 2.75 14.45 25.84
CA GLY A 131 3.13 14.61 24.43
C GLY A 131 3.78 13.40 23.76
N ALA A 132 3.99 12.29 24.48
CA ALA A 132 4.55 11.07 23.89
C ALA A 132 3.46 10.18 23.28
N ASN A 133 3.70 9.72 22.05
CA ASN A 133 2.81 8.77 21.36
C ASN A 133 2.93 7.34 21.93
N MET A 134 4.08 6.99 22.52
CA MET A 134 4.36 5.66 23.06
C MET A 134 5.53 5.74 24.07
N SER A 135 5.43 5.00 25.18
CA SER A 135 6.48 4.88 26.19
C SER A 135 7.54 3.83 25.82
N ASP A 136 8.69 3.87 26.50
CA ASP A 136 9.76 2.90 26.26
C ASP A 136 9.37 1.49 26.71
N LYS A 137 8.54 1.36 27.76
CA LYS A 137 8.01 0.06 28.20
C LYS A 137 7.12 -0.58 27.14
N GLU A 138 6.31 0.22 26.45
CA GLU A 138 5.48 -0.27 25.34
C GLU A 138 6.33 -0.73 24.16
N LYS A 139 7.40 0.01 23.83
CA LYS A 139 8.35 -0.40 22.79
C LYS A 139 9.03 -1.73 23.14
N THR A 140 9.53 -1.86 24.37
CA THR A 140 10.13 -3.11 24.86
C THR A 140 9.14 -4.27 24.80
N LEU A 141 7.89 -4.04 25.24
CA LEU A 141 6.84 -5.05 25.15
C LEU A 141 6.62 -5.51 23.70
N ILE A 142 6.50 -4.58 22.75
CA ILE A 142 6.30 -4.92 21.34
C ILE A 142 7.49 -5.71 20.79
N SER A 143 8.73 -5.29 21.07
CA SER A 143 9.92 -6.03 20.64
C SER A 143 9.97 -7.44 21.22
N HIS A 144 9.62 -7.60 22.50
CA HIS A 144 9.55 -8.92 23.14
C HIS A 144 8.45 -9.79 22.53
N LEU A 145 7.30 -9.22 22.20
CA LEU A 145 6.21 -9.94 21.52
C LEU A 145 6.61 -10.38 20.11
N LEU A 146 7.33 -9.54 19.35
CA LEU A 146 7.86 -9.89 18.03
C LEU A 146 8.79 -11.11 18.10
N TYR A 147 9.63 -11.17 19.14
CA TYR A 147 10.50 -12.32 19.37
C TYR A 147 9.73 -13.55 19.84
N PHE A 148 8.87 -13.38 20.84
CA PHE A 148 8.08 -14.47 21.43
C PHE A 148 7.18 -15.18 20.41
N THR A 149 6.62 -14.42 19.47
CA THR A 149 5.78 -14.95 18.39
C THR A 149 6.57 -15.59 17.24
N GLY A 150 7.90 -15.50 17.27
CA GLY A 150 8.77 -16.02 16.21
C GLY A 150 8.75 -15.19 14.92
N ILE A 151 8.05 -14.05 14.89
CA ILE A 151 8.02 -13.15 13.72
C ILE A 151 9.42 -12.59 13.43
N VAL A 152 10.15 -12.27 14.51
CA VAL A 152 11.55 -11.85 14.45
C VAL A 152 12.37 -12.81 15.30
N SER A 153 13.30 -13.53 14.69
CA SER A 153 14.13 -14.54 15.37
C SER A 153 15.42 -13.98 15.98
N ASN A 154 15.76 -12.71 15.73
CA ASN A 154 16.98 -12.10 16.24
C ASN A 154 16.82 -11.67 17.71
N GLU A 155 17.56 -12.31 18.62
CA GLU A 155 17.56 -11.99 20.05
C GLU A 155 17.98 -10.54 20.37
N SER A 156 18.66 -9.83 19.47
CA SER A 156 19.04 -8.44 19.69
C SER A 156 17.83 -7.54 19.94
N VAL A 157 16.64 -7.90 19.44
CA VAL A 157 15.39 -7.17 19.70
C VAL A 157 14.92 -7.27 21.16
N LEU A 158 15.49 -8.17 21.96
CA LEU A 158 15.21 -8.26 23.40
C LEU A 158 16.00 -7.26 24.22
N VAL A 159 17.13 -6.77 23.69
CA VAL A 159 18.08 -5.89 24.38
C VAL A 159 17.66 -4.43 24.23
N ASP A 160 17.29 -4.02 23.02
CA ASP A 160 16.80 -2.67 22.73
C ASP A 160 15.64 -2.68 21.72
N TYR A 161 15.08 -1.50 21.44
CA TYR A 161 13.96 -1.31 20.52
C TYR A 161 14.34 -0.54 19.25
N ASP A 162 15.62 -0.52 18.87
CA ASP A 162 16.08 0.19 17.67
C ASP A 162 15.64 -0.51 16.37
N TYR A 163 15.56 -1.84 16.39
CA TYR A 163 14.90 -2.59 15.31
C TYR A 163 13.45 -2.12 15.12
N LEU A 164 12.66 -2.06 16.19
CA LEU A 164 11.26 -1.62 16.14
C LEU A 164 11.15 -0.18 15.62
N LYS A 165 11.97 0.76 16.10
CA LYS A 165 11.97 2.13 15.58
C LYS A 165 12.23 2.18 14.07
N SER A 166 13.25 1.45 13.63
CA SER A 166 13.66 1.41 12.22
C SER A 166 12.55 0.82 11.36
N LEU A 167 11.94 -0.26 11.83
CA LEU A 167 10.80 -0.92 11.22
C LEU A 167 9.59 0.02 11.06
N LEU A 168 9.18 0.68 12.15
CA LEU A 168 8.05 1.61 12.15
C LEU A 168 8.31 2.81 11.22
N LYS A 169 9.55 3.28 11.15
CA LYS A 169 9.94 4.37 10.24
C LYS A 169 9.93 3.94 8.78
N GLN A 170 10.43 2.74 8.49
CA GLN A 170 10.58 2.21 7.13
C GLN A 170 9.22 2.02 6.45
N TYR A 171 8.23 1.51 7.18
CA TYR A 171 6.93 1.12 6.62
C TYR A 171 5.79 2.07 7.00
N LYS A 172 6.07 3.26 7.53
CA LYS A 172 5.05 4.21 8.04
C LYS A 172 3.91 4.52 7.05
N ASP A 173 4.22 4.52 5.74
CA ASP A 173 3.28 4.83 4.65
C ASP A 173 2.96 3.58 3.80
N LYS A 174 3.31 2.37 4.26
CA LYS A 174 3.05 1.13 3.52
C LYS A 174 1.56 0.83 3.54
N ASP A 175 0.96 0.84 2.35
CA ASP A 175 -0.38 0.32 2.16
C ASP A 175 -0.36 -1.21 2.08
N ILE A 176 -1.14 -1.88 2.92
CA ILE A 176 -1.29 -3.34 2.97
C ILE A 176 -2.68 -3.66 2.42
N ARG A 177 -2.75 -3.73 1.09
CA ARG A 177 -3.97 -3.92 0.28
C ARG A 177 -4.36 -5.39 0.19
N SER A 178 -4.62 -6.01 1.33
CA SER A 178 -5.13 -7.36 1.41
C SER A 178 -6.32 -7.45 2.37
N LEU A 179 -7.31 -8.27 2.04
CA LEU A 179 -8.32 -8.69 3.01
C LEU A 179 -7.72 -9.75 3.94
N ASN A 180 -8.20 -9.77 5.18
CA ASN A 180 -7.80 -10.80 6.13
C ASN A 180 -8.52 -12.11 5.78
N ALA A 181 -7.79 -13.22 5.61
CA ALA A 181 -8.37 -14.50 5.25
C ALA A 181 -9.15 -15.21 6.37
N PHE A 182 -8.98 -14.81 7.63
CA PHE A 182 -9.65 -15.42 8.78
C PHE A 182 -10.87 -14.64 9.27
N TYR A 183 -10.90 -13.33 9.01
CA TYR A 183 -11.86 -12.39 9.59
C TYR A 183 -12.50 -11.47 8.53
N TYR A 184 -13.07 -12.04 7.47
CA TYR A 184 -13.82 -11.34 6.42
C TYR A 184 -15.33 -11.30 6.67
#